data_AF-A0AA42YUF5-F1
#
_entry.id   AF-A0AA42YUF5-F1
#
_cell.length_a   1.000
_cell.length_b   1.000
_cell.length_c   1.000
_cell.angle_alpha   90.00
_cell.angle_beta   90.00
_cell.angle_gamma   90.00
#
_symmetry.space_group_name_H-M   'P 1'
#
loop_
_entity.id
_entity.type
_entity.pdbx_description
1 polymer ?
#
loop_
_entity_poly.entity_id
_entity_poly.type
_entity_poly.pdbx_seq_one_letter_code
_entity_poly.pdbx_strand_id
1 'polypeptide(L)'
;MSEEKKHSETPAPVDGTQPYVPYETPQRDAWYTAFFIENHMDYFAYPENVATPDQVRFMVYTENEERYYPCSDRMFNAIMNRNQSDFLQSKYAQMLGRVLSLIHRLIDDPWERDYLDALIRIKFEHETRDEIMIPSRVEKRLIKIFLNRTQIEDPYFCEKGMRNLRAAAALDSTACRNALNKLETEELGDTHRTLTETREILRFIELKRLLALTVETSLWIDDNSVQLSESDYFRILKRPVTGDGAQALFDFLGIRGKESTENPGLVPKKILWMGDESGGIMVDLVIIRLLARLGHKIILCFKEGPVYTKVDFEDANSDETLNSQLEKAYFIRERNLGKNELVDILRSDYHIIVISDGTRENINLLL
;
A
#
# COMPACT_ATOMS: atom_id res chain seq x y z
N MET A 1 -39.51 10.43 28.81
CA MET A 1 -40.10 10.99 27.58
C MET A 1 -38.99 11.76 26.89
N SER A 2 -38.12 11.07 26.15
CA SER A 2 -38.27 10.68 24.73
C SER A 2 -37.37 11.63 23.92
N GLU A 3 -36.32 11.19 23.22
CA GLU A 3 -36.36 10.40 21.96
C GLU A 3 -37.20 11.11 20.88
N GLU A 4 -36.83 11.24 19.60
CA GLU A 4 -35.62 10.92 18.81
C GLU A 4 -35.71 11.76 17.50
N LYS A 5 -34.75 11.88 16.57
CA LYS A 5 -33.40 11.29 16.34
C LYS A 5 -32.56 12.33 15.54
N LYS A 6 -31.26 12.07 15.33
CA LYS A 6 -30.54 12.54 14.12
C LYS A 6 -30.39 11.35 13.18
N HIS A 7 -30.62 11.54 11.88
CA HIS A 7 -30.09 10.62 10.87
C HIS A 7 -28.91 11.28 10.17
N SER A 8 -27.76 10.59 10.24
CA SER A 8 -26.66 10.78 9.31
C SER A 8 -27.00 10.02 8.05
N GLU A 9 -27.10 10.71 6.91
CA GLU A 9 -27.22 10.04 5.62
C GLU A 9 -25.87 9.45 5.24
N THR A 10 -25.76 8.12 5.37
CA THR A 10 -24.74 7.31 4.69
C THR A 10 -24.86 7.58 3.18
N PRO A 11 -23.75 7.69 2.42
CA PRO A 11 -23.84 7.85 0.96
C PRO A 11 -24.64 6.69 0.35
N ALA A 12 -25.63 7.02 -0.47
CA ALA A 12 -26.49 6.03 -1.09
C ALA A 12 -25.68 5.10 -2.03
N PRO A 13 -26.00 3.79 -2.11
CA PRO A 13 -25.37 2.90 -3.07
C PRO A 13 -25.54 3.41 -4.51
N VAL A 14 -24.52 3.18 -5.34
CA VAL A 14 -24.62 3.48 -6.78
C VAL A 14 -25.69 2.58 -7.39
N ASP A 15 -26.60 3.17 -8.16
CA ASP A 15 -27.73 2.45 -8.75
C ASP A 15 -27.24 1.26 -9.59
N GLY A 16 -27.81 0.07 -9.35
CA GLY A 16 -27.42 -1.19 -9.98
C GLY A 16 -26.44 -2.10 -9.21
N THR A 17 -25.93 -1.73 -8.02
CA THR A 17 -25.12 -2.63 -7.17
C THR A 17 -25.94 -3.22 -6.02
N GLN A 18 -26.71 -4.28 -6.27
CA GLN A 18 -27.09 -5.18 -5.17
C GLN A 18 -25.88 -6.05 -4.82
N PRO A 19 -25.43 -6.10 -3.55
CA PRO A 19 -24.33 -6.96 -3.14
C PRO A 19 -24.67 -8.42 -3.41
N TYR A 20 -23.64 -9.26 -3.54
CA TYR A 20 -23.82 -10.69 -3.73
C TYR A 20 -24.56 -11.31 -2.52
N VAL A 21 -25.66 -12.02 -2.78
CA VAL A 21 -26.41 -12.76 -1.76
C VAL A 21 -26.21 -14.26 -2.01
N PRO A 22 -25.57 -15.00 -1.10
CA PRO A 22 -25.43 -16.46 -1.21
C PRO A 22 -26.78 -17.18 -1.29
N TYR A 23 -26.81 -18.35 -1.94
CA TYR A 23 -27.97 -19.25 -2.00
C TYR A 23 -29.22 -18.72 -2.75
N GLU A 24 -29.10 -17.62 -3.50
CA GLU A 24 -30.20 -17.12 -4.33
C GLU A 24 -30.46 -18.04 -5.54
N THR A 25 -29.41 -18.43 -6.28
CA THR A 25 -29.51 -19.44 -7.35
C THR A 25 -28.20 -20.26 -7.47
N PRO A 26 -28.27 -21.57 -7.76
CA PRO A 26 -27.08 -22.40 -7.94
C PRO A 26 -26.12 -21.89 -9.03
N GLN A 27 -26.65 -21.21 -10.06
CA GLN A 27 -25.84 -20.62 -11.13
C GLN A 27 -25.04 -19.40 -10.63
N ARG A 28 -25.61 -18.57 -9.76
CA ARG A 28 -24.92 -17.42 -9.16
C ARG A 28 -23.86 -17.89 -8.16
N ASP A 29 -24.17 -18.90 -7.34
CA ASP A 29 -23.20 -19.53 -6.43
C ASP A 29 -22.04 -20.22 -7.18
N ALA A 30 -22.33 -20.87 -8.30
CA ALA A 30 -21.30 -21.47 -9.16
C ALA A 30 -20.40 -20.41 -9.81
N TRP A 31 -20.96 -19.28 -10.27
CA TRP A 31 -20.17 -18.18 -10.84
C TRP A 31 -19.27 -17.50 -9.80
N TYR A 32 -19.78 -17.27 -8.60
CA TYR A 32 -18.99 -16.78 -7.47
C TYR A 32 -17.86 -17.74 -7.10
N THR A 33 -18.14 -19.04 -7.02
CA THR A 33 -17.12 -20.07 -6.76
C THR A 33 -16.05 -20.09 -7.87
N ALA A 34 -16.47 -20.05 -9.14
CA ALA A 34 -15.56 -19.98 -10.28
C ALA A 34 -14.66 -18.73 -10.23
N PHE A 35 -15.20 -17.57 -9.83
CA PHE A 35 -14.42 -16.35 -9.66
C PHE A 35 -13.27 -16.51 -8.65
N PHE A 36 -13.49 -17.18 -7.52
CA PHE A 36 -12.41 -17.46 -6.56
C PHE A 36 -11.39 -18.48 -7.08
N ILE A 37 -11.83 -19.51 -7.82
CA ILE A 37 -10.93 -20.51 -8.41
C ILE A 37 -10.08 -19.87 -9.51
N GLU A 38 -10.70 -19.27 -10.53
CA GLU A 38 -9.99 -18.71 -11.68
C GLU A 38 -9.01 -17.63 -11.24
N ASN A 39 -9.37 -16.75 -10.31
CA ASN A 39 -8.45 -15.73 -9.78
C ASN A 39 -7.36 -16.28 -8.84
N HIS A 40 -7.35 -17.57 -8.50
CA HIS A 40 -6.45 -18.20 -7.53
C HIS A 40 -6.56 -17.54 -6.13
N MET A 41 -7.79 -17.54 -5.62
CA MET A 41 -8.19 -17.02 -4.31
C MET A 41 -8.99 -18.05 -3.51
N ASP A 42 -9.12 -19.27 -4.03
CA ASP A 42 -9.76 -20.38 -3.34
C ASP A 42 -8.75 -21.25 -2.59
N TYR A 43 -8.91 -21.31 -1.27
CA TYR A 43 -8.05 -22.10 -0.39
C TYR A 43 -8.18 -23.61 -0.65
N PHE A 44 -9.38 -24.11 -0.99
CA PHE A 44 -9.59 -25.54 -1.22
C PHE A 44 -8.96 -25.99 -2.55
N ALA A 45 -8.95 -25.12 -3.56
CA ALA A 45 -8.24 -25.37 -4.82
C ALA A 45 -6.71 -25.15 -4.73
N TYR A 46 -6.25 -24.22 -3.89
CA TYR A 46 -4.83 -23.80 -3.85
C TYR A 46 -4.27 -23.64 -2.42
N PRO A 47 -4.31 -24.67 -1.56
CA PRO A 47 -4.00 -24.54 -0.13
C PRO A 47 -2.55 -24.12 0.18
N GLU A 48 -1.61 -24.40 -0.73
CA GLU A 48 -0.19 -24.03 -0.61
C GLU A 48 0.11 -22.58 -1.05
N ASN A 49 -0.84 -21.91 -1.72
CA ASN A 49 -0.63 -20.58 -2.34
C ASN A 49 -1.61 -19.50 -1.86
N VAL A 50 -2.69 -19.89 -1.20
CA VAL A 50 -3.78 -19.02 -0.76
C VAL A 50 -3.92 -19.15 0.75
N ALA A 51 -4.03 -18.02 1.45
CA ALA A 51 -4.25 -18.02 2.89
C ALA A 51 -5.63 -18.60 3.25
N THR A 52 -5.71 -19.30 4.39
CA THR A 52 -6.99 -19.76 4.94
C THR A 52 -7.92 -18.58 5.22
N PRO A 53 -9.26 -18.77 5.22
CA PRO A 53 -10.20 -17.70 5.56
C PRO A 53 -9.94 -17.04 6.93
N ASP A 54 -9.43 -17.79 7.91
CA ASP A 54 -9.05 -17.25 9.22
C ASP A 54 -7.79 -16.38 9.18
N GLN A 55 -6.79 -16.74 8.37
CA GLN A 55 -5.61 -15.90 8.14
C GLN A 55 -5.97 -14.60 7.39
N VAL A 56 -6.90 -14.67 6.43
CA VAL A 56 -7.39 -13.48 5.72
C VAL A 56 -8.16 -12.54 6.66
N ARG A 57 -9.05 -13.09 7.51
CA ARG A 57 -9.77 -12.34 8.55
C ARG A 57 -8.88 -11.69 9.62
N PHE A 58 -7.64 -12.12 9.75
CA PHE A 58 -6.66 -11.45 10.61
C PHE A 58 -6.12 -10.15 9.99
N MET A 59 -6.14 -10.03 8.65
CA MET A 59 -5.60 -8.89 7.91
C MET A 59 -6.67 -7.92 7.41
N VAL A 60 -7.86 -8.42 7.06
CA VAL A 60 -8.97 -7.64 6.50
C VAL A 60 -10.23 -7.89 7.32
N TYR A 61 -10.96 -6.83 7.64
CA TYR A 61 -12.29 -6.95 8.22
C TYR A 61 -13.27 -7.40 7.13
N THR A 62 -13.80 -8.62 7.27
CA THR A 62 -14.87 -9.17 6.42
C THR A 62 -16.13 -9.31 7.26
N GLU A 63 -17.30 -8.96 6.73
CA GLU A 63 -18.55 -9.25 7.43
C GLU A 63 -18.92 -10.74 7.35
N ASN A 64 -20.03 -11.15 7.99
CA ASN A 64 -20.32 -12.57 8.23
C ASN A 64 -20.32 -13.41 6.93
N GLU A 65 -19.51 -14.47 6.91
CA GLU A 65 -19.29 -15.40 5.77
C GLU A 65 -18.73 -14.77 4.47
N GLU A 66 -18.43 -13.47 4.48
CA GLU A 66 -17.84 -12.78 3.33
C GLU A 66 -16.43 -13.30 3.02
N ARG A 67 -16.15 -13.50 1.73
CA ARG A 67 -14.81 -13.82 1.24
C ARG A 67 -14.18 -12.57 0.62
N TYR A 68 -13.08 -12.11 1.20
CA TYR A 68 -12.26 -11.03 0.67
C TYR A 68 -11.86 -11.22 -0.81
N TYR A 69 -12.00 -10.16 -1.60
CA TYR A 69 -11.51 -10.06 -2.97
C TYR A 69 -10.64 -8.79 -3.13
N PRO A 70 -9.47 -8.84 -3.81
CA PRO A 70 -8.52 -7.73 -3.92
C PRO A 70 -8.90 -6.77 -5.07
N CYS A 71 -10.16 -6.34 -5.12
CA CYS A 71 -10.66 -5.35 -6.07
C CYS A 71 -11.80 -4.53 -5.43
N SER A 72 -12.17 -3.40 -6.04
CA SER A 72 -13.28 -2.60 -5.52
C SER A 72 -14.63 -3.25 -5.78
N ASP A 73 -15.63 -2.94 -4.96
CA ASP A 73 -17.01 -3.40 -5.16
C ASP A 73 -17.55 -3.15 -6.56
N ARG A 74 -17.19 -2.03 -7.21
CA ARG A 74 -17.58 -1.78 -8.61
C ARG A 74 -17.00 -2.84 -9.56
N MET A 75 -15.74 -3.24 -9.36
CA MET A 75 -15.11 -4.29 -10.15
C MET A 75 -15.74 -5.65 -9.88
N PHE A 76 -15.92 -6.00 -8.60
CA PHE A 76 -16.57 -7.25 -8.20
C PHE A 76 -18.01 -7.36 -8.75
N ASN A 77 -18.83 -6.32 -8.58
CA ASN A 77 -20.21 -6.27 -9.10
C ASN A 77 -20.26 -6.31 -10.63
N ALA A 78 -19.33 -5.67 -11.34
CA ALA A 78 -19.25 -5.76 -12.80
C ALA A 78 -19.03 -7.21 -13.29
N ILE A 79 -18.15 -7.95 -12.61
CA ILE A 79 -17.85 -9.36 -12.91
C ILE A 79 -19.01 -10.28 -12.49
N MET A 80 -19.59 -10.07 -11.30
CA MET A 80 -20.69 -10.90 -10.78
C MET A 80 -21.98 -10.73 -11.58
N ASN A 81 -22.33 -9.50 -11.95
CA ASN A 81 -23.58 -9.20 -12.65
C ASN A 81 -23.45 -9.28 -14.17
N ARG A 82 -22.22 -9.40 -14.70
CA ARG A 82 -21.90 -9.62 -16.13
C ARG A 82 -22.56 -8.61 -17.08
N ASN A 83 -22.73 -7.38 -16.59
CA ASN A 83 -23.51 -6.32 -17.25
C ASN A 83 -22.71 -5.03 -17.51
N GLN A 84 -21.39 -5.01 -17.23
CA GLN A 84 -20.50 -3.87 -17.43
C GLN A 84 -19.26 -4.23 -18.27
N SER A 85 -19.45 -4.99 -19.36
CA SER A 85 -18.35 -5.41 -20.26
C SER A 85 -17.48 -4.23 -20.72
N ASP A 86 -18.05 -3.11 -21.18
CA ASP A 86 -17.27 -1.94 -21.61
C ASP A 86 -16.31 -1.42 -20.51
N PHE A 87 -16.74 -1.45 -19.25
CA PHE A 87 -15.91 -1.07 -18.11
C PHE A 87 -14.78 -2.08 -17.88
N LEU A 88 -15.07 -3.38 -17.89
CA LEU A 88 -14.08 -4.45 -17.74
C LEU A 88 -13.05 -4.42 -18.89
N GLN A 89 -13.51 -4.36 -20.14
CA GLN A 89 -12.65 -4.26 -21.32
C GLN A 89 -11.79 -3.00 -21.32
N SER A 90 -12.30 -1.85 -20.84
CA SER A 90 -11.48 -0.64 -20.69
C SER A 90 -10.31 -0.83 -19.70
N LYS A 91 -10.55 -1.59 -18.62
CA LYS A 91 -9.53 -1.89 -17.60
C LYS A 91 -8.55 -2.95 -18.08
N TYR A 92 -9.03 -3.95 -18.82
CA TYR A 92 -8.18 -4.92 -19.49
C TYR A 92 -7.27 -4.25 -20.55
N ALA A 93 -7.80 -3.37 -21.40
CA ALA A 93 -7.00 -2.63 -22.37
C ALA A 93 -5.93 -1.75 -21.70
N GLN A 94 -6.25 -1.10 -20.57
CA GLN A 94 -5.31 -0.28 -19.80
C GLN A 94 -4.11 -1.11 -19.28
N MET A 95 -4.36 -2.27 -18.68
CA MET A 95 -3.29 -3.13 -18.15
C MET A 95 -2.43 -3.74 -19.25
N LEU A 96 -3.05 -4.17 -20.37
CA LEU A 96 -2.33 -4.71 -21.53
C LEU A 96 -1.40 -3.66 -22.13
N GLY A 97 -1.88 -2.42 -22.27
CA GLY A 97 -1.05 -1.30 -22.73
C GLY A 97 0.22 -1.11 -21.89
N ARG A 98 0.15 -1.27 -20.56
CA ARG A 98 1.33 -1.21 -19.67
C ARG A 98 2.32 -2.35 -19.94
N VAL A 99 1.84 -3.60 -20.02
CA VAL A 99 2.72 -4.77 -20.27
C VAL A 99 3.35 -4.70 -21.65
N LEU A 100 2.60 -4.30 -22.68
CA LEU A 100 3.15 -4.14 -24.03
C LEU A 100 4.12 -2.97 -24.12
N SER A 101 3.84 -1.84 -23.45
CA SER A 101 4.80 -0.73 -23.38
C SER A 101 6.10 -1.14 -22.69
N LEU A 102 6.06 -2.06 -21.72
CA LEU A 102 7.26 -2.60 -21.08
C LEU A 102 8.12 -3.41 -22.06
N ILE A 103 7.50 -4.27 -22.87
CA ILE A 103 8.18 -5.03 -23.93
C ILE A 103 8.85 -4.10 -24.94
N HIS A 104 8.10 -3.10 -25.46
CA HIS A 104 8.64 -2.14 -26.44
C HIS A 104 9.74 -1.23 -25.87
N ARG A 105 9.82 -1.07 -24.54
CA ARG A 105 10.83 -0.24 -23.85
C ARG A 105 12.14 -0.99 -23.58
N LEU A 106 12.09 -2.32 -23.42
CA LEU A 106 13.20 -3.11 -22.89
C LEU A 106 13.75 -4.17 -23.85
N ILE A 107 13.04 -4.51 -24.93
CA ILE A 107 13.45 -5.55 -25.86
C ILE A 107 13.87 -4.91 -27.19
N ASP A 108 15.19 -4.81 -27.37
CA ASP A 108 15.81 -4.20 -28.54
C ASP A 108 15.68 -5.08 -29.80
N ASP A 109 15.74 -6.40 -29.66
CA ASP A 109 15.63 -7.32 -30.80
C ASP A 109 14.18 -7.29 -31.36
N PRO A 110 13.99 -6.95 -32.65
CA PRO A 110 12.66 -6.83 -33.22
C PRO A 110 11.89 -8.15 -33.24
N TRP A 111 12.56 -9.29 -33.44
CA TRP A 111 11.90 -10.59 -33.52
C TRP A 111 11.44 -11.07 -32.14
N GLU A 112 12.29 -10.95 -31.12
CA GLU A 112 11.93 -11.28 -29.74
C GLU A 112 10.81 -10.39 -29.23
N ARG A 113 10.88 -9.09 -29.50
CA ARG A 113 9.83 -8.12 -29.13
C ARG A 113 8.49 -8.46 -29.77
N ASP A 114 8.47 -8.73 -31.07
CA ASP A 114 7.23 -9.05 -31.80
C ASP A 114 6.68 -10.44 -31.39
N TYR A 115 7.56 -11.41 -31.06
CA TYR A 115 7.19 -12.70 -30.46
C TYR A 115 6.57 -12.54 -29.06
N LEU A 116 7.14 -11.70 -28.21
CA LEU A 116 6.64 -11.43 -26.87
C LEU A 116 5.30 -10.68 -26.89
N ASP A 117 5.15 -9.67 -27.75
CA ASP A 117 3.87 -8.95 -27.96
C ASP A 117 2.78 -9.95 -28.38
N ALA A 118 3.04 -10.79 -29.39
CA ALA A 118 2.11 -11.82 -29.84
C ALA A 118 1.76 -12.84 -28.74
N LEU A 119 2.75 -13.34 -27.99
CA LEU A 119 2.53 -14.27 -26.88
C LEU A 119 1.67 -13.66 -25.76
N ILE A 120 1.92 -12.41 -25.41
CA ILE A 120 1.15 -11.68 -24.39
C ILE A 120 -0.28 -11.42 -24.86
N ARG A 121 -0.51 -11.05 -26.13
CA ARG A 121 -1.86 -10.90 -26.69
C ARG A 121 -2.66 -12.19 -26.68
N ILE A 122 -2.07 -13.29 -27.17
CA ILE A 122 -2.70 -14.62 -27.15
C ILE A 122 -3.10 -14.98 -25.72
N LYS A 123 -2.21 -14.77 -24.74
CA LYS A 123 -2.53 -15.07 -23.33
C LYS A 123 -3.59 -14.15 -22.76
N PHE A 124 -3.54 -12.85 -23.05
CA PHE A 124 -4.58 -11.90 -22.68
C PHE A 124 -5.96 -12.33 -23.20
N GLU A 125 -6.09 -12.68 -24.48
CA GLU A 125 -7.37 -13.12 -25.09
C GLU A 125 -7.92 -14.43 -24.49
N HIS A 126 -7.05 -15.31 -23.98
CA HIS A 126 -7.48 -16.49 -23.25
C HIS A 126 -7.97 -16.15 -21.83
N GLU A 127 -7.28 -15.24 -21.14
CA GLU A 127 -7.48 -14.90 -19.72
C GLU A 127 -8.65 -13.92 -19.48
N THR A 128 -9.09 -13.17 -20.50
CA THR A 128 -10.17 -12.16 -20.39
C THR A 128 -11.48 -12.56 -21.07
N ARG A 129 -11.53 -13.75 -21.68
CA ARG A 129 -12.62 -14.21 -22.57
C ARG A 129 -14.01 -14.19 -21.95
N ASP A 130 -14.12 -14.58 -20.69
CA ASP A 130 -15.37 -14.72 -19.94
C ASP A 130 -15.61 -13.56 -18.95
N GLU A 131 -14.67 -12.60 -18.92
CA GLU A 131 -14.61 -11.45 -18.04
C GLU A 131 -14.60 -11.81 -16.53
N ILE A 132 -14.20 -13.04 -16.15
CA ILE A 132 -14.18 -13.50 -14.74
C ILE A 132 -12.94 -13.02 -13.97
N MET A 133 -11.84 -12.74 -14.68
CA MET A 133 -10.55 -12.44 -14.09
C MET A 133 -10.44 -10.98 -13.65
N ILE A 134 -9.93 -10.75 -12.43
CA ILE A 134 -9.62 -9.41 -11.94
C ILE A 134 -8.46 -8.84 -12.78
N PRO A 135 -8.52 -7.59 -13.28
CA PRO A 135 -7.47 -7.00 -14.11
C PRO A 135 -6.05 -7.11 -13.52
N SER A 136 -5.86 -6.83 -12.22
CA SER A 136 -4.56 -6.98 -11.55
C SER A 136 -4.02 -8.42 -11.54
N ARG A 137 -4.91 -9.43 -11.50
CA ARG A 137 -4.53 -10.85 -11.56
C ARG A 137 -4.08 -11.26 -12.97
N VAL A 138 -4.72 -10.74 -14.01
CA VAL A 138 -4.26 -10.94 -15.39
C VAL A 138 -2.91 -10.25 -15.61
N GLU A 139 -2.77 -8.99 -15.18
CA GLU A 139 -1.52 -8.24 -15.26
C GLU A 139 -0.35 -8.98 -14.57
N LYS A 140 -0.57 -9.49 -13.35
CA LYS A 140 0.37 -10.36 -12.63
C LYS A 140 0.81 -11.59 -13.45
N ARG A 141 -0.12 -12.26 -14.14
CA ARG A 141 0.18 -13.42 -15.01
C ARG A 141 1.01 -13.01 -16.22
N LEU A 142 0.64 -11.92 -16.89
CA LEU A 142 1.32 -11.42 -18.09
C LEU A 142 2.74 -10.90 -17.78
N ILE A 143 2.93 -10.15 -16.68
CA ILE A 143 4.27 -9.75 -16.21
C ILE A 143 5.11 -10.99 -15.88
N LYS A 144 4.55 -11.99 -15.18
CA LYS A 144 5.28 -13.23 -14.88
C LYS A 144 5.73 -13.97 -16.14
N ILE A 145 4.95 -13.94 -17.22
CA ILE A 145 5.36 -14.49 -18.52
C ILE A 145 6.53 -13.69 -19.11
N PHE A 146 6.47 -12.36 -19.07
CA PHE A 146 7.56 -11.49 -19.52
C PHE A 146 8.87 -11.78 -18.78
N LEU A 147 8.89 -11.66 -17.45
CA LEU A 147 10.09 -11.88 -16.61
C LEU A 147 10.70 -13.27 -16.85
N ASN A 148 9.87 -14.31 -16.87
CA ASN A 148 10.32 -15.69 -17.08
C ASN A 148 10.88 -15.95 -18.48
N ARG A 149 10.55 -15.12 -19.49
CA ARG A 149 11.02 -15.28 -20.87
C ARG A 149 12.28 -14.48 -21.16
N THR A 150 12.37 -13.26 -20.63
CA THR A 150 13.49 -12.34 -20.88
C THR A 150 14.65 -12.52 -19.91
N GLN A 151 14.44 -13.22 -18.78
CA GLN A 151 15.39 -13.34 -17.67
C GLN A 151 15.77 -11.99 -17.03
N ILE A 152 15.01 -10.93 -17.33
CA ILE A 152 15.08 -9.66 -16.60
C ILE A 152 14.48 -9.89 -15.23
N GLU A 153 15.31 -9.82 -14.18
CA GLU A 153 14.86 -10.01 -12.80
C GLU A 153 13.90 -8.89 -12.37
N ASP A 154 14.31 -7.64 -12.58
CA ASP A 154 13.52 -6.44 -12.29
C ASP A 154 13.56 -5.40 -13.45
N PRO A 155 12.44 -5.16 -14.14
CA PRO A 155 12.34 -4.20 -15.25
C PRO A 155 12.41 -2.71 -14.86
N TYR A 156 12.42 -2.41 -13.56
CA TYR A 156 12.33 -1.05 -12.99
C TYR A 156 13.45 -0.73 -11.98
N PHE A 157 14.40 -1.64 -11.76
CA PHE A 157 15.50 -1.52 -10.78
C PHE A 157 16.13 -0.13 -10.73
N CYS A 158 16.64 0.36 -11.88
CA CYS A 158 17.27 1.68 -11.97
C CYS A 158 16.29 2.83 -11.65
N GLU A 159 15.03 2.72 -12.06
CA GLU A 159 14.01 3.76 -11.78
C GLU A 159 13.66 3.79 -10.29
N LYS A 160 13.53 2.61 -9.65
CA LYS A 160 13.32 2.49 -8.20
C LYS A 160 14.47 3.12 -7.42
N GLY A 161 15.72 2.83 -7.80
CA GLY A 161 16.92 3.46 -7.24
C GLY A 161 16.96 4.98 -7.41
N MET A 162 16.66 5.48 -8.60
CA MET A 162 16.60 6.92 -8.87
C MET A 162 15.51 7.63 -8.05
N ARG A 163 14.34 7.01 -7.88
CA ARG A 163 13.25 7.53 -7.02
C ARG A 163 13.68 7.60 -5.55
N ASN A 164 14.30 6.55 -5.03
CA ASN A 164 14.83 6.52 -3.65
C ASN A 164 15.89 7.61 -3.44
N LEU A 165 16.84 7.75 -4.37
CA LEU A 165 17.89 8.76 -4.33
C LEU A 165 17.33 10.20 -4.34
N ARG A 166 16.36 10.51 -5.21
CA ARG A 166 15.70 11.83 -5.26
C ARG A 166 14.97 12.15 -3.95
N ALA A 167 14.19 11.19 -3.42
CA ALA A 167 13.49 11.39 -2.16
C ALA A 167 14.47 11.61 -0.98
N ALA A 168 15.57 10.85 -0.94
CA ALA A 168 16.64 11.05 0.05
C ALA A 168 17.20 12.48 -0.04
N ALA A 169 17.60 12.92 -1.23
CA ALA A 169 18.16 14.25 -1.46
C ALA A 169 17.17 15.38 -1.13
N ALA A 170 15.88 15.20 -1.42
CA ALA A 170 14.83 16.14 -1.08
C ALA A 170 14.66 16.27 0.45
N LEU A 171 14.56 15.14 1.17
CA LEU A 171 14.43 15.10 2.64
C LEU A 171 15.68 15.63 3.36
N ASP A 172 16.87 15.40 2.81
CA ASP A 172 18.14 15.89 3.37
C ASP A 172 18.46 17.35 2.99
N SER A 173 17.70 17.96 2.08
CA SER A 173 17.88 19.35 1.68
C SER A 173 17.70 20.32 2.86
N THR A 174 18.48 21.40 2.86
CA THR A 174 18.37 22.46 3.88
C THR A 174 16.99 23.12 3.86
N ALA A 175 16.38 23.27 2.67
CA ALA A 175 15.03 23.79 2.49
C ALA A 175 13.97 22.90 3.18
N CYS A 176 14.01 21.58 2.97
CA CYS A 176 13.09 20.65 3.63
C CYS A 176 13.28 20.66 5.16
N ARG A 177 14.55 20.59 5.62
CA ARG A 177 14.88 20.60 7.06
C ARG A 177 14.48 21.89 7.74
N ASN A 178 14.67 23.06 7.12
CA ASN A 178 14.17 24.34 7.65
C ASN A 178 12.65 24.35 7.73
N ALA A 179 11.97 23.91 6.67
CA ALA A 179 10.51 23.92 6.60
C ALA A 179 9.87 22.98 7.63
N LEU A 180 10.43 21.79 7.84
CA LEU A 180 10.00 20.84 8.86
C LEU A 180 10.17 21.37 10.29
N ASN A 181 11.23 22.14 10.56
CA ASN A 181 11.56 22.64 11.91
C ASN A 181 10.98 24.02 12.26
N LYS A 182 10.56 24.83 11.29
CA LYS A 182 9.95 26.14 11.57
C LYS A 182 8.58 25.96 12.22
N LEU A 183 8.40 26.56 13.39
CA LEU A 183 7.12 26.62 14.08
C LEU A 183 6.52 28.02 13.88
N GLU A 184 5.27 28.09 13.45
CA GLU A 184 4.51 29.34 13.45
C GLU A 184 3.73 29.46 14.77
N THR A 185 3.66 30.65 15.36
CA THR A 185 3.00 30.89 16.66
C THR A 185 1.53 30.43 16.65
N GLU A 186 0.89 30.52 15.49
CA GLU A 186 -0.49 30.06 15.25
C GLU A 186 -0.67 28.54 15.37
N GLU A 187 0.36 27.73 15.10
CA GLU A 187 0.30 26.26 15.20
C GLU A 187 0.34 25.77 16.65
N LEU A 188 0.97 26.55 17.53
CA LEU A 188 1.00 26.30 18.97
C LEU A 188 -0.32 26.79 19.62
N GLY A 189 -0.70 28.03 19.34
CA GLY A 189 -1.88 28.67 19.94
C GLY A 189 -1.77 28.87 21.46
N ASP A 190 -2.81 29.45 22.07
CA ASP A 190 -2.74 30.00 23.44
C ASP A 190 -2.89 28.97 24.58
N THR A 191 -2.80 27.67 24.29
CA THR A 191 -3.33 26.62 25.20
C THR A 191 -2.30 25.82 25.98
N HIS A 192 -0.99 26.00 25.75
CA HIS A 192 0.04 25.21 26.42
C HIS A 192 0.42 25.79 27.79
N ARG A 193 0.03 25.11 28.87
CA ARG A 193 0.39 25.44 30.25
C ARG A 193 1.49 24.54 30.81
N THR A 194 1.73 23.37 30.20
CA THR A 194 2.73 22.39 30.65
C THR A 194 3.73 22.00 29.55
N LEU A 195 4.92 21.57 29.96
CA LEU A 195 5.91 20.98 29.04
C LEU A 195 5.42 19.69 28.37
N THR A 196 4.45 18.99 28.97
CA THR A 196 3.85 17.76 28.43
C THR A 196 2.93 18.10 27.26
N GLU A 197 2.03 19.08 27.45
CA GLU A 197 1.16 19.61 26.40
C GLU A 197 1.99 20.09 25.20
N THR A 198 3.02 20.94 25.41
CA THR A 198 3.86 21.42 24.31
C THR A 198 4.51 20.28 23.52
N ARG A 199 5.04 19.24 24.19
CA ARG A 199 5.64 18.08 23.52
C ARG A 199 4.63 17.29 22.69
N GLU A 200 3.39 17.19 23.18
CA GLU A 200 2.31 16.50 22.49
C GLU A 200 1.86 17.26 21.23
N ILE A 201 1.71 18.58 21.31
CA ILE A 201 1.42 19.41 20.13
C ILE A 201 2.55 19.35 19.10
N LEU A 202 3.82 19.42 19.53
CA LEU A 202 4.95 19.32 18.60
C LEU A 202 4.99 17.98 17.84
N ARG A 203 4.71 16.85 18.50
CA ARG A 203 4.60 15.53 17.85
C ARG A 203 3.46 15.47 16.84
N PHE A 204 2.31 16.06 17.18
CA PHE A 204 1.15 16.10 16.29
C PHE A 204 1.43 16.94 15.04
N ILE A 205 2.11 18.08 15.19
CA ILE A 205 2.59 18.91 14.07
C ILE A 205 3.62 18.13 13.23
N GLU A 206 4.64 17.53 13.84
CA GLU A 206 5.66 16.73 13.15
C GLU A 206 5.02 15.60 12.34
N LEU A 207 4.13 14.79 12.94
CA LEU A 207 3.47 13.69 12.26
C LEU A 207 2.57 14.17 11.11
N LYS A 208 1.76 15.23 11.31
CA LYS A 208 0.94 15.80 10.22
C LYS A 208 1.79 16.27 9.04
N ARG A 209 2.92 16.92 9.32
CA ARG A 209 3.88 17.41 8.32
C ARG A 209 4.49 16.25 7.53
N LEU A 210 4.88 15.17 8.20
CA LEU A 210 5.41 13.98 7.52
C LEU A 210 4.32 13.27 6.69
N LEU A 211 3.09 13.15 7.20
CA LEU A 211 1.95 12.59 6.45
C LEU A 211 1.65 13.41 5.18
N ALA A 212 1.82 14.74 5.21
CA ALA A 212 1.69 15.58 4.02
C ALA A 212 2.75 15.31 2.94
N LEU A 213 3.95 14.83 3.32
CA LEU A 213 5.02 14.45 2.38
C LEU A 213 4.77 13.07 1.73
N THR A 214 4.09 12.13 2.41
CA THR A 214 3.85 10.77 1.86
C THR A 214 3.01 10.76 0.58
N VAL A 215 2.20 11.81 0.37
CA VAL A 215 1.36 12.00 -0.81
C VAL A 215 1.98 12.94 -1.85
N GLU A 216 3.21 13.41 -1.65
CA GLU A 216 3.85 14.41 -2.52
C GLU A 216 4.83 13.74 -3.50
N THR A 217 4.28 13.14 -4.57
CA THR A 217 5.07 12.35 -5.52
C THR A 217 6.12 13.14 -6.30
N SER A 218 6.03 14.47 -6.34
CA SER A 218 7.03 15.36 -6.96
C SER A 218 8.41 15.26 -6.30
N LEU A 219 8.48 14.73 -5.07
CA LEU A 219 9.72 14.46 -4.34
C LEU A 219 10.58 13.32 -4.95
N TRP A 220 9.98 12.44 -5.77
CA TRP A 220 10.71 11.28 -6.33
C TRP A 220 10.45 10.97 -7.81
N ILE A 221 9.28 11.32 -8.36
CA ILE A 221 8.99 11.11 -9.79
C ILE A 221 9.82 12.06 -10.66
N ASP A 222 9.90 13.34 -10.28
CA ASP A 222 10.52 14.40 -11.08
C ASP A 222 11.91 14.81 -10.57
N ASP A 223 12.81 15.16 -11.50
CA ASP A 223 14.09 15.79 -11.18
C ASP A 223 13.94 17.21 -10.59
N ASN A 224 12.72 17.78 -10.66
CA ASN A 224 12.37 19.07 -10.06
C ASN A 224 12.37 19.05 -8.51
N SER A 225 12.39 17.87 -7.88
CA SER A 225 12.57 17.68 -6.43
C SER A 225 13.76 18.47 -5.85
N VAL A 226 14.86 18.57 -6.61
CA VAL A 226 16.08 19.32 -6.25
C VAL A 226 15.87 20.85 -6.26
N GLN A 227 14.84 21.35 -6.97
CA GLN A 227 14.55 22.77 -7.12
C GLN A 227 13.54 23.31 -6.10
N LEU A 228 12.96 22.44 -5.25
CA LEU A 228 11.95 22.83 -4.27
C LEU A 228 12.49 23.84 -3.25
N SER A 229 11.88 25.01 -3.20
CA SER A 229 12.24 26.06 -2.25
C SER A 229 11.68 25.78 -0.85
N GLU A 230 12.19 26.47 0.16
CA GLU A 230 11.64 26.41 1.54
C GLU A 230 10.14 26.78 1.55
N SER A 231 9.72 27.73 0.70
CA SER A 231 8.31 28.08 0.49
C SER A 231 7.47 26.98 -0.16
N ASP A 232 8.03 26.18 -1.08
CA ASP A 232 7.31 25.05 -1.66
C ASP A 232 7.10 23.95 -0.62
N TYR A 233 8.13 23.64 0.18
CA TYR A 233 7.98 22.75 1.33
C TYR A 233 6.93 23.27 2.32
N PHE A 234 6.91 24.56 2.68
CA PHE A 234 5.82 25.09 3.53
C PHE A 234 4.43 24.88 2.94
N ARG A 235 4.24 25.06 1.63
CA ARG A 235 2.95 24.81 0.97
C ARG A 235 2.55 23.33 1.07
N ILE A 236 3.51 22.41 0.88
CA ILE A 236 3.28 20.96 1.01
C ILE A 236 2.93 20.62 2.46
N LEU A 237 3.76 21.04 3.42
CA LEU A 237 3.64 20.73 4.85
C LEU A 237 2.38 21.30 5.52
N LYS A 238 1.77 22.35 4.96
CA LYS A 238 0.48 22.90 5.41
C LYS A 238 -0.75 22.18 4.83
N ARG A 239 -0.58 21.17 3.96
CA ARG A 239 -1.69 20.37 3.42
C ARG A 239 -2.44 19.68 4.59
N PRO A 240 -3.78 19.82 4.68
CA PRO A 240 -4.53 19.19 5.76
C PRO A 240 -4.60 17.68 5.55
N VAL A 241 -4.33 16.92 6.62
CA VAL A 241 -4.70 15.50 6.70
C VAL A 241 -6.23 15.44 6.84
N THR A 242 -6.89 14.76 5.91
CA THR A 242 -8.36 14.68 5.79
C THR A 242 -8.81 13.24 5.56
N GLY A 243 -10.12 12.99 5.59
CA GLY A 243 -10.71 11.65 5.55
C GLY A 243 -11.27 11.22 6.90
N ASP A 244 -12.11 10.19 6.89
CA ASP A 244 -12.74 9.57 8.05
C ASP A 244 -11.72 8.82 8.94
N GLY A 245 -10.75 8.13 8.34
CA GLY A 245 -9.67 7.43 9.04
C GLY A 245 -8.66 8.35 9.75
N ALA A 246 -8.63 9.65 9.47
CA ALA A 246 -7.59 10.55 9.97
C ALA A 246 -7.59 10.67 11.51
N GLN A 247 -8.75 10.91 12.12
CA GLN A 247 -8.85 11.01 13.58
C GLN A 247 -8.56 9.65 14.25
N ALA A 248 -9.05 8.55 13.66
CA ALA A 248 -8.80 7.20 14.15
C ALA A 248 -7.31 6.83 14.16
N LEU A 249 -6.54 7.27 13.15
CA LEU A 249 -5.08 7.11 13.10
C LEU A 249 -4.39 7.84 14.26
N PHE A 250 -4.73 9.11 14.48
CA PHE A 250 -4.16 9.91 15.58
C PHE A 250 -4.52 9.34 16.96
N ASP A 251 -5.76 8.84 17.12
CA ASP A 251 -6.22 8.16 18.33
C ASP A 251 -5.51 6.82 18.56
N PHE A 252 -5.31 6.02 17.51
CA PHE A 252 -4.60 4.74 17.57
C PHE A 252 -3.13 4.90 17.99
N LEU A 253 -2.46 5.92 17.45
CA LEU A 253 -1.08 6.28 17.79
C LEU A 253 -0.96 6.97 19.17
N GLY A 254 -2.06 7.53 19.69
CA GLY A 254 -2.05 8.32 20.91
C GLY A 254 -1.41 9.71 20.75
N ILE A 255 -1.42 10.25 19.53
CA ILE A 255 -0.84 11.56 19.16
C ILE A 255 -1.99 12.47 18.72
N ARG A 256 -2.60 13.16 19.67
CA ARG A 256 -3.86 13.93 19.52
C ARG A 256 -3.65 15.43 19.40
N GLY A 257 -2.47 15.93 19.76
CA GLY A 257 -2.20 17.38 19.78
C GLY A 257 -2.99 18.14 20.85
N LYS A 258 -3.51 17.46 21.87
CA LYS A 258 -4.06 18.02 23.12
C LYS A 258 -3.87 17.00 24.24
N GLU A 259 -3.54 17.46 25.44
CA GLU A 259 -3.57 16.61 26.63
C GLU A 259 -5.04 16.31 26.98
N SER A 260 -5.36 15.04 27.25
CA SER A 260 -6.68 14.65 27.74
C SER A 260 -6.55 14.09 29.15
N THR A 261 -7.51 14.41 30.03
CA THR A 261 -7.52 13.96 31.43
C THR A 261 -7.64 12.45 31.59
N GLU A 262 -7.99 11.73 30.52
CA GLU A 262 -8.11 10.27 30.46
C GLU A 262 -7.00 9.63 29.61
N ASN A 263 -5.95 10.38 29.20
CA ASN A 263 -4.94 9.85 28.29
C ASN A 263 -4.07 8.80 29.01
N PRO A 264 -4.02 7.53 28.56
CA PRO A 264 -3.14 6.50 29.15
C PRO A 264 -1.64 6.71 28.78
N GLY A 265 -1.29 7.84 28.18
CA GLY A 265 0.01 8.13 27.60
C GLY A 265 0.24 7.41 26.25
N LEU A 266 1.45 7.57 25.72
CA LEU A 266 1.92 6.80 24.56
C LEU A 266 2.04 5.32 24.96
N VAL A 267 1.07 4.51 24.52
CA VAL A 267 1.09 3.05 24.72
C VAL A 267 1.81 2.42 23.52
N PRO A 268 2.95 1.71 23.71
CA PRO A 268 3.63 0.99 22.65
C PRO A 268 2.68 0.09 21.85
N LYS A 269 2.75 0.17 20.53
CA LYS A 269 1.95 -0.63 19.58
C LYS A 269 2.87 -1.48 18.73
N LYS A 270 2.35 -2.59 18.21
CA LYS A 270 2.90 -3.31 17.07
C LYS A 270 2.12 -2.86 15.84
N ILE A 271 2.79 -2.32 14.84
CA ILE A 271 2.17 -1.70 13.67
C ILE A 271 2.68 -2.39 12.42
N LEU A 272 1.77 -2.90 11.59
CA LEU A 272 2.08 -3.36 10.24
C LEU A 272 2.12 -2.14 9.31
N TRP A 273 3.25 -1.89 8.66
CA TRP A 273 3.41 -0.83 7.67
C TRP A 273 3.63 -1.47 6.30
N MET A 274 2.74 -1.20 5.35
CA MET A 274 2.85 -1.72 3.99
C MET A 274 3.58 -0.68 3.14
N GLY A 275 4.82 -0.98 2.72
CA GLY A 275 5.53 -0.15 1.75
C GLY A 275 4.85 -0.23 0.37
N ASP A 276 4.79 0.91 -0.34
CA ASP A 276 4.14 1.00 -1.65
C ASP A 276 5.13 1.33 -2.76
N GLU A 277 5.32 2.62 -3.09
CA GLU A 277 6.20 3.07 -4.17
C GLU A 277 7.64 3.35 -3.69
N SER A 278 8.64 3.00 -4.51
CA SER A 278 10.00 3.49 -4.36
C SER A 278 10.04 5.02 -4.50
N GLY A 279 10.90 5.66 -3.71
CA GLY A 279 10.85 7.09 -3.42
C GLY A 279 9.91 7.42 -2.25
N GLY A 280 8.64 7.01 -2.32
CA GLY A 280 7.68 7.19 -1.22
C GLY A 280 8.13 6.53 0.08
N ILE A 281 8.69 5.32 -0.01
CA ILE A 281 9.27 4.59 1.12
C ILE A 281 10.33 5.38 1.91
N MET A 282 11.04 6.32 1.29
CA MET A 282 12.02 7.15 1.98
C MET A 282 11.37 8.13 2.96
N VAL A 283 10.17 8.63 2.63
CA VAL A 283 9.35 9.47 3.53
C VAL A 283 8.76 8.60 4.65
N ASP A 284 8.21 7.44 4.30
CA ASP A 284 7.70 6.46 5.26
C ASP A 284 8.75 6.12 6.33
N LEU A 285 10.01 5.91 5.93
CA LEU A 285 11.10 5.61 6.85
C LEU A 285 11.38 6.74 7.86
N VAL A 286 11.09 8.00 7.53
CA VAL A 286 11.12 9.10 8.51
C VAL A 286 10.00 8.94 9.55
N ILE A 287 8.79 8.60 9.13
CA ILE A 287 7.64 8.34 10.03
C ILE A 287 7.90 7.10 10.88
N ILE A 288 8.33 5.99 10.27
CA ILE A 288 8.67 4.73 10.95
C ILE A 288 9.73 4.98 12.04
N ARG A 289 10.75 5.79 11.76
CA ARG A 289 11.76 6.19 12.76
C ARG A 289 11.21 7.12 13.83
N LEU A 290 10.22 7.97 13.54
CA LEU A 290 9.50 8.74 14.57
C LEU A 290 8.71 7.81 15.50
N LEU A 291 7.91 6.89 14.93
CA LEU A 291 7.11 5.94 15.69
C LEU A 291 7.99 4.98 16.52
N ALA A 292 9.11 4.50 15.97
CA ALA A 292 10.09 3.71 16.70
C ALA A 292 10.68 4.48 17.90
N ARG A 293 11.02 5.77 17.73
CA ARG A 293 11.47 6.65 18.82
C ARG A 293 10.41 6.89 19.90
N LEU A 294 9.12 6.77 19.56
CA LEU A 294 8.00 6.81 20.52
C LEU A 294 7.73 5.46 21.19
N GLY A 295 8.53 4.42 20.90
CA GLY A 295 8.45 3.10 21.52
C GLY A 295 7.56 2.09 20.78
N HIS A 296 6.98 2.45 19.64
CA HIS A 296 6.28 1.48 18.79
C HIS A 296 7.27 0.47 18.18
N LYS A 297 6.77 -0.71 17.81
CA LYS A 297 7.50 -1.73 17.03
C LYS A 297 6.82 -1.83 15.67
N ILE A 298 7.56 -1.58 14.60
CA ILE A 298 7.07 -1.52 13.23
C ILE A 298 7.48 -2.79 12.48
N ILE A 299 6.51 -3.41 11.82
CA ILE A 299 6.71 -4.52 10.90
C ILE A 299 6.50 -3.94 9.49
N LEU A 300 7.60 -3.60 8.83
CA LEU A 300 7.64 -3.03 7.49
C LEU A 300 7.58 -4.15 6.45
N CYS A 301 6.60 -4.10 5.56
CA CYS A 301 6.37 -5.10 4.53
C CYS A 301 6.71 -4.55 3.16
N PHE A 302 7.46 -5.32 2.37
CA PHE A 302 7.73 -5.06 0.96
C PHE A 302 7.18 -6.17 0.09
N LYS A 303 7.11 -5.98 -1.24
CA LYS A 303 6.69 -7.04 -2.16
C LYS A 303 7.67 -8.22 -2.16
N GLU A 304 7.18 -9.43 -2.46
CA GLU A 304 8.00 -10.65 -2.68
C GLU A 304 8.81 -10.61 -3.99
N GLY A 305 8.71 -9.52 -4.74
CA GLY A 305 9.48 -9.25 -5.95
C GLY A 305 8.82 -8.18 -6.82
N PRO A 306 9.40 -7.87 -7.98
CA PRO A 306 9.10 -6.64 -8.71
C PRO A 306 7.64 -6.48 -9.14
N VAL A 307 7.08 -5.31 -8.83
CA VAL A 307 5.74 -4.87 -9.26
C VAL A 307 5.85 -3.43 -9.74
N TYR A 308 6.26 -3.24 -11.00
CA TYR A 308 6.56 -1.92 -11.55
C TYR A 308 7.53 -1.15 -10.64
N THR A 309 7.12 0.03 -10.14
CA THR A 309 7.94 0.94 -9.35
C THR A 309 7.72 0.79 -7.84
N LYS A 310 7.08 -0.31 -7.42
CA LYS A 310 6.87 -0.63 -6.02
C LYS A 310 8.09 -1.26 -5.38
N VAL A 311 8.31 -0.91 -4.12
CA VAL A 311 9.44 -1.42 -3.34
C VAL A 311 9.22 -2.90 -3.00
N ASP A 312 10.20 -3.71 -3.35
CA ASP A 312 10.24 -5.14 -3.03
C ASP A 312 11.34 -5.49 -2.02
N PHE A 313 11.32 -6.73 -1.55
CA PHE A 313 12.17 -7.18 -0.46
C PHE A 313 13.65 -7.28 -0.86
N GLU A 314 13.96 -7.41 -2.16
CA GLU A 314 15.36 -7.41 -2.62
C GLU A 314 15.86 -5.97 -2.82
N ASP A 315 15.01 -5.00 -3.22
CA ASP A 315 15.38 -3.57 -3.24
C ASP A 315 16.02 -3.13 -1.92
N ALA A 316 15.45 -3.55 -0.79
CA ALA A 316 15.94 -3.22 0.55
C ALA A 316 17.36 -3.75 0.87
N ASN A 317 17.88 -4.65 0.02
CA ASN A 317 19.20 -5.24 0.09
C ASN A 317 20.13 -4.71 -1.02
N SER A 318 19.62 -4.50 -2.24
CA SER A 318 20.39 -4.12 -3.43
C SER A 318 20.45 -2.62 -3.72
N ASP A 319 19.49 -1.82 -3.26
CA ASP A 319 19.52 -0.36 -3.36
C ASP A 319 20.32 0.23 -2.18
N GLU A 320 21.49 0.82 -2.47
CA GLU A 320 22.38 1.42 -1.46
C GLU A 320 21.68 2.53 -0.64
N THR A 321 20.81 3.33 -1.27
CA THR A 321 20.09 4.42 -0.60
C THR A 321 19.09 3.83 0.39
N LEU A 322 18.25 2.88 -0.03
CA LEU A 322 17.25 2.24 0.82
C LEU A 322 17.90 1.38 1.92
N ASN A 323 18.93 0.62 1.57
CA ASN A 323 19.68 -0.24 2.51
C ASN A 323 20.30 0.59 3.65
N SER A 324 20.90 1.74 3.35
CA SER A 324 21.46 2.64 4.36
C SER A 324 20.43 3.12 5.40
N GLN A 325 19.16 3.28 5.00
CA GLN A 325 18.09 3.69 5.90
C GLN A 325 17.59 2.56 6.82
N LEU A 326 17.89 1.31 6.43
CA LEU A 326 17.42 0.06 7.06
C LEU A 326 18.52 -0.68 7.83
N GLU A 327 19.74 -0.15 7.94
CA GLU A 327 20.90 -0.74 8.65
C GLU A 327 20.54 -1.27 10.07
N LYS A 328 19.60 -0.61 10.76
CA LYS A 328 19.18 -0.95 12.14
C LYS A 328 17.91 -1.79 12.21
N ALA A 329 17.38 -2.24 11.08
CA ALA A 329 16.20 -3.08 11.02
C ALA A 329 16.55 -4.58 11.02
N TYR A 330 15.66 -5.40 11.56
CA TYR A 330 15.81 -6.86 11.53
C TYR A 330 15.07 -7.46 10.34
N PHE A 331 15.80 -8.05 9.40
CA PHE A 331 15.22 -8.71 8.22
C PHE A 331 14.85 -10.15 8.54
N ILE A 332 13.58 -10.51 8.38
CA ILE A 332 13.12 -11.90 8.39
C ILE A 332 13.18 -12.42 6.95
N ARG A 333 14.08 -13.38 6.69
CA ARG A 333 14.27 -13.96 5.34
C ARG A 333 13.74 -15.39 5.23
N GLU A 334 13.51 -16.03 6.37
CA GLU A 334 13.05 -17.39 6.52
C GLU A 334 11.55 -17.47 6.19
N ARG A 335 11.20 -18.17 5.10
CA ARG A 335 9.78 -18.39 4.73
C ARG A 335 9.00 -19.23 5.75
N ASN A 336 9.70 -20.00 6.58
CA ASN A 336 9.13 -20.84 7.62
C ASN A 336 9.80 -20.47 8.96
N LEU A 337 9.06 -19.84 9.87
CA LEU A 337 9.48 -19.63 11.25
C LEU A 337 8.65 -20.43 12.24
N GLY A 338 9.31 -20.98 13.24
CA GLY A 338 8.66 -21.51 14.43
C GLY A 338 7.97 -20.41 15.22
N LYS A 339 6.84 -20.74 15.86
CA LYS A 339 6.09 -19.82 16.73
C LYS A 339 6.97 -19.17 17.80
N ASN A 340 7.92 -19.91 18.36
CA ASN A 340 8.82 -19.42 19.40
C ASN A 340 9.81 -18.39 18.82
N GLU A 341 10.42 -18.69 17.68
CA GLU A 341 11.36 -17.80 16.97
C GLU A 341 10.70 -16.46 16.64
N LEU A 342 9.48 -16.50 16.09
CA LEU A 342 8.69 -15.29 15.82
C LEU A 342 8.38 -14.50 17.12
N VAL A 343 8.04 -15.18 18.22
CA VAL A 343 7.81 -14.53 19.52
C VAL A 343 9.08 -13.87 20.04
N ASP A 344 10.25 -14.49 19.86
CA ASP A 344 11.53 -13.96 20.32
C ASP A 344 11.99 -12.78 19.45
N ILE A 345 11.83 -12.84 18.13
CA ILE A 345 12.03 -11.68 17.23
C ILE A 345 11.10 -10.51 17.61
N LEU A 346 9.81 -10.79 17.88
CA LEU A 346 8.85 -9.77 18.31
C LEU A 346 9.11 -9.23 19.73
N ARG A 347 9.93 -9.91 20.54
CA ARG A 347 10.38 -9.47 21.87
C ARG A 347 11.77 -8.82 21.88
N SER A 348 12.57 -9.01 20.83
CA SER A 348 13.90 -8.40 20.67
C SER A 348 13.86 -6.87 20.73
N ASP A 349 15.03 -6.26 20.94
CA ASP A 349 15.22 -4.81 20.99
C ASP A 349 15.07 -4.11 19.62
N TYR A 350 14.88 -4.87 18.53
CA TYR A 350 14.65 -4.31 17.20
C TYR A 350 13.26 -3.66 17.09
N HIS A 351 13.22 -2.33 16.99
CA HIS A 351 11.98 -1.57 16.79
C HIS A 351 11.47 -1.59 15.35
N ILE A 352 12.30 -1.96 14.38
CA ILE A 352 11.92 -2.09 12.97
C ILE A 352 12.26 -3.51 12.53
N ILE A 353 11.27 -4.22 12.01
CA ILE A 353 11.37 -5.58 11.46
C ILE A 353 10.92 -5.50 10.01
N VAL A 354 11.72 -6.02 9.07
CA VAL A 354 11.39 -6.02 7.64
C VAL A 354 10.99 -7.44 7.23
N ILE A 355 9.85 -7.55 6.53
CA ILE A 355 9.32 -8.81 5.99
C ILE A 355 8.89 -8.63 4.53
N SER A 356 8.75 -9.74 3.81
CA SER A 356 8.00 -9.78 2.56
C SER A 356 6.51 -9.94 2.84
N ASP A 357 5.65 -9.30 2.04
CA ASP A 357 4.20 -9.51 2.05
C ASP A 357 3.75 -10.77 1.30
N GLY A 358 4.69 -11.51 0.68
CA GLY A 358 4.43 -12.73 -0.07
C GLY A 358 3.78 -12.51 -1.45
N THR A 359 3.53 -11.26 -1.85
CA THR A 359 2.80 -10.91 -3.07
C THR A 359 3.69 -10.29 -4.15
N ARG A 360 3.24 -10.43 -5.39
CA ARG A 360 3.78 -9.73 -6.57
C ARG A 360 2.64 -9.06 -7.32
N GLU A 361 1.80 -8.34 -6.58
CA GLU A 361 0.64 -7.60 -7.09
C GLU A 361 0.25 -6.45 -6.16
N ASN A 362 -0.65 -5.60 -6.65
CA ASN A 362 -1.32 -4.60 -5.83
C ASN A 362 -2.31 -5.29 -4.89
N ILE A 363 -2.12 -5.12 -3.58
CA ILE A 363 -3.07 -5.58 -2.56
C ILE A 363 -4.03 -4.43 -2.27
N ASN A 364 -5.32 -4.72 -2.18
CA ASN A 364 -6.32 -3.77 -1.68
C ASN A 364 -6.86 -4.27 -0.33
N LEU A 365 -6.27 -3.85 0.79
CA LEU A 365 -6.71 -4.28 2.13
C LEU A 365 -7.99 -3.57 2.62
N LEU A 366 -8.58 -2.70 1.80
CA LEU A 366 -9.85 -2.04 2.05
C LEU A 366 -10.91 -2.71 1.16
N LEU A 367 -11.94 -3.32 1.76
CA LEU A 367 -13.18 -3.64 1.05
C LEU A 367 -13.99 -2.34 0.89
#